data_AF-A0A542XUV1-F1
#
_entry.id   AF-A0A542XUV1-F1
#
_cell.length_a   1.000
_cell.length_b   1.000
_cell.length_c   1.000
_cell.angle_alpha   90.00
_cell.angle_beta   90.00
_cell.angle_gamma   90.00
#
_symmetry.space_group_name_H-M   'P 1'
#
loop_
_entity.id
_entity.type
_entity.pdbx_description
1 polymer ?
#
loop_
_entity_poly.entity_id
_entity_poly.type
_entity_poly.pdbx_seq_one_letter_code
_entity_poly.pdbx_strand_id
1 'polypeptide(L)'
;MRRLLLVALLTTAALLAGCAGTAERRDTRAEVGDEVPAATSMNEADIRFLQAMAAHTEQSVEIARSVQDRIDDPEIKILVGAVKATEFDEHVMTRAWLQAVDSDPAATAPAQDAGRAITDGGLARLRGTPDAAVDAVLCELLGTHHRIAAEFARSHAEAGTSPEVLAYARRVERSRTAGAELLDRLSAGDA
;
A
#
# COMPACT_ATOMS: atom_id res chain seq x y z
N MET A 1 -28.95 -71.14 -13.76
CA MET A 1 -28.40 -71.86 -14.94
C MET A 1 -27.11 -71.17 -15.39
N ARG A 2 -26.15 -71.96 -15.88
CA ARG A 2 -24.76 -71.61 -16.26
C ARG A 2 -24.65 -70.44 -17.26
N ARG A 3 -23.66 -69.58 -16.99
CA ARG A 3 -22.55 -69.09 -17.85
C ARG A 3 -22.86 -68.71 -19.31
N LEU A 4 -22.35 -67.54 -19.75
CA LEU A 4 -21.15 -67.46 -20.59
C LEU A 4 -20.73 -66.00 -20.85
N LEU A 5 -19.42 -65.78 -20.71
CA LEU A 5 -18.66 -64.59 -21.07
C LEU A 5 -18.59 -64.44 -22.59
N LEU A 6 -18.61 -63.20 -23.09
CA LEU A 6 -18.00 -62.84 -24.37
C LEU A 6 -17.27 -61.51 -24.20
N VAL A 7 -15.95 -61.61 -24.11
CA VAL A 7 -14.99 -60.54 -24.33
C VAL A 7 -14.86 -60.36 -25.84
N ALA A 8 -14.96 -59.13 -26.33
CA ALA A 8 -14.43 -58.75 -27.64
C ALA A 8 -13.75 -57.37 -27.51
N LEU A 9 -12.43 -57.37 -27.75
CA LEU A 9 -11.57 -56.18 -27.77
C LEU A 9 -11.71 -55.41 -29.10
N LEU A 10 -11.68 -54.07 -28.95
CA LEU A 10 -11.02 -53.03 -29.77
C LEU A 10 -11.16 -53.02 -31.31
N THR A 11 -11.62 -51.89 -31.86
CA THR A 11 -10.82 -51.00 -32.75
C THR A 11 -11.50 -49.64 -32.99
N THR A 12 -10.83 -48.56 -32.54
CA THR A 12 -10.60 -47.22 -33.15
C THR A 12 -11.69 -46.46 -33.93
N ALA A 13 -11.90 -45.19 -33.52
CA ALA A 13 -11.65 -44.03 -34.39
C ALA A 13 -11.58 -42.73 -33.55
N ALA A 14 -10.39 -42.13 -33.46
CA ALA A 14 -10.21 -40.76 -33.00
C ALA A 14 -10.48 -39.81 -34.17
N LEU A 15 -11.45 -38.90 -34.01
CA LEU A 15 -11.61 -37.74 -34.86
C LEU A 15 -11.75 -36.50 -33.96
N LEU A 16 -10.67 -35.73 -33.93
CA LEU A 16 -10.62 -34.37 -33.39
C LEU A 16 -11.44 -33.47 -34.32
N ALA A 17 -12.50 -32.86 -33.79
CA ALA A 17 -13.13 -31.70 -34.36
C ALA A 17 -13.40 -30.71 -33.23
N GLY A 18 -12.53 -29.71 -33.12
CA GLY A 18 -12.73 -28.58 -32.24
C GLY A 18 -13.87 -27.70 -32.74
N CYS A 19 -14.74 -27.32 -31.82
CA CYS A 19 -15.51 -26.08 -31.94
C CYS A 19 -15.38 -25.32 -30.62
N ALA A 20 -14.81 -24.13 -30.75
CA ALA A 20 -14.59 -23.16 -29.71
C ALA A 20 -15.91 -22.76 -29.04
N GLY A 21 -16.01 -23.06 -27.75
CA GLY A 21 -16.90 -22.37 -26.83
C GLY A 21 -16.04 -21.52 -25.90
N THR A 22 -15.54 -20.38 -26.39
CA THR A 22 -14.90 -19.38 -25.54
C THR A 22 -15.98 -18.72 -24.70
N ALA A 23 -16.18 -19.27 -23.50
CA ALA A 23 -16.76 -18.51 -22.41
C ALA A 23 -15.77 -17.38 -22.07
N GLU A 24 -16.01 -16.20 -22.62
CA GLU A 24 -15.40 -14.93 -22.20
C GLU A 24 -15.79 -14.67 -20.74
N ARG A 25 -15.12 -15.35 -19.81
CA ARG A 25 -14.90 -14.79 -18.47
C ARG A 25 -13.95 -13.62 -18.69
N ARG A 26 -14.50 -12.42 -18.84
CA ARG A 26 -13.74 -11.19 -18.58
C ARG A 26 -13.31 -11.24 -17.14
N ASP A 27 -12.13 -11.79 -16.93
CA ASP A 27 -11.32 -11.51 -15.76
C ASP A 27 -10.83 -10.08 -15.96
N THR A 28 -11.68 -9.09 -15.63
CA THR A 28 -11.16 -7.75 -15.33
C THR A 28 -10.49 -7.85 -13.98
N ARG A 29 -9.36 -8.56 -13.92
CA ARG A 29 -8.34 -8.25 -12.96
C ARG A 29 -7.88 -6.85 -13.36
N ALA A 30 -8.26 -5.85 -12.57
CA ALA A 30 -7.61 -4.56 -12.64
C ALA A 30 -6.10 -4.84 -12.62
N GLU A 31 -5.40 -4.49 -13.69
CA GLU A 31 -3.95 -4.57 -13.72
C GLU A 31 -3.45 -3.82 -12.49
N VAL A 32 -2.86 -4.59 -11.58
CA VAL A 32 -2.31 -4.09 -10.34
C VAL A 32 -1.08 -3.30 -10.76
N GLY A 33 -1.14 -1.97 -10.58
CA GLY A 33 -0.05 -1.07 -10.90
C GLY A 33 1.15 -1.33 -10.00
N ASP A 34 2.02 -2.23 -10.47
CA ASP A 34 3.37 -2.50 -10.00
C ASP A 34 4.39 -2.36 -11.15
N GLU A 35 3.95 -1.76 -12.26
CA GLU A 35 4.83 -1.50 -13.40
C GLU A 35 5.79 -0.37 -13.06
N VAL A 36 7.09 -0.61 -13.29
CA VAL A 36 8.11 0.42 -13.12
C VAL A 36 7.92 1.47 -14.21
N PRO A 37 7.73 2.76 -13.86
CA PRO A 37 7.48 3.79 -14.86
C PRO A 37 8.73 4.00 -15.70
N ALA A 38 8.54 4.24 -16.98
CA ALA A 38 9.66 4.55 -17.87
C ALA A 38 10.35 5.85 -17.43
N ALA A 39 11.69 5.87 -17.43
CA ALA A 39 12.42 7.05 -16.98
C ALA A 39 12.05 8.35 -17.73
N THR A 40 11.67 8.24 -19.01
CA THR A 40 11.24 9.37 -19.84
C THR A 40 9.80 9.85 -19.55
N SER A 41 9.01 9.13 -18.75
CA SER A 41 7.64 9.53 -18.40
C SER A 41 7.54 10.28 -17.07
N MET A 42 8.62 10.35 -16.28
CA MET A 42 8.66 11.08 -15.02
C MET A 42 9.20 12.50 -15.19
N ASN A 43 8.53 13.48 -14.58
CA ASN A 43 9.04 14.83 -14.38
C ASN A 43 9.57 15.04 -12.95
N GLU A 44 10.03 16.25 -12.66
CA GLU A 44 10.55 16.60 -11.32
C GLU A 44 9.48 16.47 -10.22
N ALA A 45 8.20 16.71 -10.51
CA ALA A 45 7.12 16.54 -9.54
C ALA A 45 6.84 15.06 -9.22
N ASP A 46 6.98 14.17 -10.21
CA ASP A 46 6.96 12.72 -10.02
C ASP A 46 8.10 12.29 -9.08
N ILE A 47 9.34 12.71 -9.37
CA ILE A 47 10.53 12.35 -8.58
C ILE A 47 10.42 12.86 -7.14
N ARG A 48 10.05 14.14 -6.94
CA ARG A 48 9.92 14.72 -5.59
C ARG A 48 8.82 14.05 -4.77
N PHE A 49 7.71 13.67 -5.40
CA PHE A 49 6.65 12.94 -4.72
C PHE A 49 7.12 11.55 -4.28
N LEU A 50 7.84 10.82 -5.15
CA LEU A 50 8.39 9.51 -4.80
C LEU A 50 9.44 9.61 -3.68
N GLN A 51 10.30 10.62 -3.68
CA GLN A 51 11.24 10.90 -2.58
C GLN A 51 10.50 11.19 -1.27
N ALA A 52 9.46 12.03 -1.33
CA ALA A 52 8.60 12.33 -0.18
C ALA A 52 7.94 11.07 0.38
N MET A 53 7.33 10.25 -0.48
CA MET A 53 6.64 9.03 -0.07
C MET A 53 7.61 7.94 0.43
N ALA A 54 8.80 7.81 -0.14
CA ALA A 54 9.81 6.87 0.36
C ALA A 54 10.21 7.19 1.80
N ALA A 55 10.49 8.47 2.11
CA ALA A 55 10.83 8.89 3.48
C ALA A 55 9.62 8.78 4.43
N HIS A 56 8.43 9.15 3.96
CA HIS A 56 7.21 9.13 4.78
C HIS A 56 6.78 7.70 5.14
N THR A 57 6.80 6.78 4.19
CA THR A 57 6.46 5.37 4.45
C THR A 57 7.45 4.70 5.42
N GLU A 58 8.73 5.08 5.38
CA GLU A 58 9.73 4.64 6.36
C GLU A 58 9.35 5.10 7.78
N GLN A 59 8.89 6.33 7.94
CA GLN A 59 8.42 6.89 9.22
C GLN A 59 7.18 6.16 9.75
N SER A 60 6.22 5.80 8.89
CA SER A 60 5.07 4.98 9.32
C SER A 60 5.49 3.62 9.87
N VAL A 61 6.46 2.97 9.22
CA VAL A 61 6.99 1.68 9.68
C VAL A 61 7.72 1.84 11.02
N GLU A 62 8.43 2.95 11.23
CA GLU A 62 9.04 3.31 12.52
C GLU A 62 7.98 3.46 13.62
N ILE A 63 6.91 4.23 13.36
CA ILE A 63 5.77 4.40 14.28
C ILE A 63 5.18 3.04 14.64
N ALA A 64 4.81 2.23 13.65
CA ALA A 64 4.18 0.93 13.87
C ALA A 64 5.06 -0.04 14.68
N ARG A 65 6.38 -0.04 14.45
CA ARG A 65 7.32 -0.88 15.22
C ARG A 65 7.43 -0.43 16.68
N SER A 66 7.34 0.87 16.96
CA SER A 66 7.52 1.42 18.31
C SER A 66 6.43 1.00 19.32
N VAL A 67 5.27 0.55 18.83
CA VAL A 67 4.07 0.25 19.62
C VAL A 67 3.60 -1.20 19.51
N GLN A 68 4.26 -2.06 18.70
CA GLN A 68 3.74 -3.37 18.30
C GLN A 68 3.29 -4.29 19.46
N ASP A 69 3.94 -4.17 20.63
CA ASP A 69 3.68 -4.98 21.83
C ASP A 69 2.91 -4.22 22.92
N ARG A 70 2.41 -3.01 22.61
CA ARG A 70 1.80 -2.06 23.55
C ARG A 70 0.40 -1.60 23.15
N ILE A 71 -0.14 -2.14 22.05
CA ILE A 71 -1.50 -1.86 21.59
C ILE A 71 -2.45 -2.82 22.29
N ASP A 72 -3.47 -2.25 22.94
CA ASP A 72 -4.47 -3.01 23.70
C ASP A 72 -5.69 -3.34 22.82
N ASP A 73 -6.17 -2.39 22.02
CA ASP A 73 -7.32 -2.54 21.15
C ASP A 73 -7.00 -3.45 19.94
N PRO A 74 -7.76 -4.55 19.73
CA PRO A 74 -7.50 -5.49 18.65
C PRO A 74 -7.73 -4.91 17.26
N GLU A 75 -8.65 -3.96 17.09
CA GLU A 75 -8.91 -3.31 15.80
C GLU A 75 -7.77 -2.36 15.43
N ILE A 76 -7.28 -1.58 16.40
CA ILE A 76 -6.09 -0.74 16.23
C ILE A 76 -4.89 -1.61 15.88
N LYS A 77 -4.73 -2.75 16.56
CA LYS A 77 -3.63 -3.70 16.30
C LYS A 77 -3.66 -4.26 14.87
N ILE A 78 -4.84 -4.63 14.38
CA ILE A 78 -5.05 -5.11 13.00
C ILE A 78 -4.71 -4.00 12.01
N LEU A 79 -5.23 -2.79 12.24
CA LEU A 79 -5.00 -1.63 11.37
C LEU A 79 -3.51 -1.29 11.28
N VAL A 80 -2.82 -1.19 12.41
CA VAL A 80 -1.37 -0.88 12.45
C VAL A 80 -0.55 -1.97 11.75
N GLY A 81 -0.95 -3.24 11.90
CA GLY A 81 -0.34 -4.35 11.16
C GLY A 81 -0.49 -4.21 9.65
N ALA A 82 -1.69 -3.86 9.18
CA ALA A 82 -1.99 -3.66 7.76
C ALA A 82 -1.27 -2.43 7.18
N VAL A 83 -1.23 -1.32 7.92
CA VAL A 83 -0.48 -0.11 7.56
C VAL A 83 1.00 -0.45 7.43
N LYS A 84 1.60 -1.09 8.43
CA LYS A 84 3.02 -1.48 8.40
C LYS A 84 3.38 -2.32 7.17
N ALA A 85 2.55 -3.31 6.83
CA ALA A 85 2.79 -4.15 5.66
C ALA A 85 2.67 -3.35 4.36
N THR A 86 1.58 -2.62 4.19
CA THR A 86 1.30 -1.84 2.97
C THR A 86 2.37 -0.77 2.74
N GLU A 87 2.71 -0.01 3.79
CA GLU A 87 3.68 1.09 3.65
C GLU A 87 5.11 0.57 3.48
N PHE A 88 5.44 -0.62 3.99
CA PHE A 88 6.71 -1.26 3.68
C PHE A 88 6.82 -1.63 2.19
N ASP A 89 5.77 -2.21 1.61
CA ASP A 89 5.76 -2.56 0.18
C ASP A 89 5.84 -1.29 -0.70
N GLU A 90 5.12 -0.23 -0.32
CA GLU A 90 5.20 1.06 -1.00
C GLU A 90 6.59 1.72 -0.87
N HIS A 91 7.26 1.59 0.28
CA HIS A 91 8.64 2.05 0.45
C HIS A 91 9.59 1.35 -0.53
N VAL A 92 9.46 0.02 -0.68
CA VAL A 92 10.29 -0.75 -1.63
C VAL A 92 10.00 -0.33 -3.07
N MET A 93 8.72 -0.23 -3.44
CA MET A 93 8.29 0.18 -4.79
C MET A 93 8.81 1.59 -5.15
N THR A 94 8.62 2.58 -4.27
CA THR A 94 9.04 3.97 -4.54
C THR A 94 10.55 4.08 -4.71
N ARG A 95 11.34 3.32 -3.93
CA ARG A 95 12.80 3.26 -4.12
C ARG A 95 13.22 2.60 -5.42
N ALA A 96 12.53 1.53 -5.84
CA ALA A 96 12.80 0.89 -7.11
C ALA A 96 12.56 1.85 -8.29
N TRP A 97 11.48 2.63 -8.22
CA TRP A 97 11.16 3.65 -9.23
C TRP A 97 12.18 4.79 -9.26
N LEU A 98 12.62 5.27 -8.10
CA LEU A 98 13.68 6.29 -8.02
C LEU A 98 15.03 5.79 -8.56
N GLN A 99 15.36 4.52 -8.31
CA GLN A 99 16.55 3.90 -8.86
C GLN A 99 16.50 3.79 -10.38
N ALA A 100 15.33 3.53 -10.97
CA ALA A 100 15.17 3.42 -12.42
C ALA A 100 15.46 4.74 -13.18
N VAL A 101 15.48 5.87 -12.47
CA VAL A 101 15.77 7.20 -13.02
C VAL A 101 17.08 7.79 -12.50
N ASP A 102 17.94 6.97 -11.88
CA ASP A 102 19.21 7.38 -11.26
C ASP A 102 19.07 8.57 -10.29
N SER A 103 17.90 8.75 -9.69
CA SER A 103 17.66 9.82 -8.73
C SER A 103 18.08 9.38 -7.33
N ASP A 104 18.71 10.27 -6.58
CA ASP A 104 19.05 10.01 -5.18
C ASP A 104 17.75 9.90 -4.36
N PRO A 105 17.43 8.72 -3.77
CA PRO A 105 16.25 8.58 -2.94
C PRO A 105 16.33 9.38 -1.64
N ALA A 106 17.52 9.86 -1.26
CA ALA A 106 17.76 10.69 -0.08
C ALA A 106 17.84 12.19 -0.38
N ALA A 107 17.69 12.63 -1.64
CA ALA A 107 17.60 14.05 -1.96
C ALA A 107 16.23 14.58 -1.51
N THR A 108 16.17 15.16 -0.31
CA THR A 108 14.93 15.55 0.37
C THR A 108 14.62 17.06 0.33
N ALA A 109 13.34 17.40 0.37
CA ALA A 109 12.77 18.76 0.33
C ALA A 109 12.24 19.24 1.72
N PRO A 110 12.02 20.55 1.94
CA PRO A 110 11.63 21.11 3.25
C PRO A 110 10.33 20.55 3.85
N ALA A 111 9.39 20.10 3.02
CA ALA A 111 8.14 19.48 3.50
C ALA A 111 8.37 18.17 4.25
N GLN A 112 9.48 17.47 3.99
CA GLN A 112 9.87 16.27 4.72
C GLN A 112 10.41 16.59 6.11
N ASP A 113 11.04 17.74 6.32
CA ASP A 113 11.56 18.15 7.64
C ASP A 113 10.42 18.36 8.64
N ALA A 114 9.30 18.95 8.18
CA ALA A 114 8.10 19.11 8.99
C ALA A 114 7.47 17.75 9.35
N GLY A 115 7.33 16.85 8.37
CA GLY A 115 6.83 15.49 8.60
C GLY A 115 7.70 14.70 9.59
N ARG A 116 9.03 14.77 9.42
CA ARG A 116 9.98 14.12 10.33
C ARG A 116 9.88 14.67 11.75
N ALA A 117 9.78 15.99 11.93
CA ALA A 117 9.63 16.59 13.25
C ALA A 117 8.33 16.14 13.97
N ILE A 118 7.23 15.99 13.23
CA ILE A 118 5.96 15.45 13.75
C ILE A 118 6.17 14.00 14.19
N THR A 119 6.78 13.17 13.35
CA THR A 119 7.10 11.76 13.67
C THR A 119 7.99 11.66 14.91
N ASP A 120 9.08 12.42 14.99
CA ASP A 120 10.03 12.38 16.11
C ASP A 120 9.37 12.81 17.43
N GLY A 121 8.57 13.89 17.40
CA GLY A 121 7.79 14.34 18.55
C GLY A 121 6.74 13.32 18.98
N GLY A 122 6.06 12.70 18.02
CA GLY A 122 5.09 11.63 18.24
C GLY A 122 5.71 10.38 18.86
N LEU A 123 6.85 9.92 18.35
CA LEU A 123 7.60 8.80 18.89
C LEU A 123 8.11 9.09 20.31
N ALA A 124 8.58 10.32 20.57
CA ALA A 124 8.96 10.73 21.92
C ALA A 124 7.78 10.69 22.90
N ARG A 125 6.61 11.15 22.45
CA ARG A 125 5.38 11.08 23.22
C ARG A 125 4.97 9.62 23.49
N LEU A 126 4.91 8.78 22.46
CA LEU A 126 4.59 7.34 22.58
C LEU A 126 5.48 6.61 23.59
N ARG A 127 6.79 6.92 23.62
CA ARG A 127 7.73 6.34 24.61
C ARG A 127 7.39 6.70 26.06
N GLY A 128 6.87 7.91 26.29
CA GLY A 128 6.49 8.40 27.63
C GLY A 128 5.06 8.06 28.05
N THR A 129 4.21 7.67 27.10
CA THR A 129 2.80 7.33 27.34
C THR A 129 2.68 6.00 28.08
N PRO A 130 1.90 5.88 29.17
CA PRO A 130 1.56 4.60 29.79
C PRO A 130 0.77 3.70 28.83
N ASP A 131 0.93 2.37 28.92
CA ASP A 131 0.34 1.42 27.95
C ASP A 131 -1.17 1.62 27.74
N ALA A 132 -1.94 1.82 28.81
CA ALA A 132 -3.39 2.07 28.75
C ALA A 132 -3.82 3.34 27.97
N ALA A 133 -2.88 4.21 27.59
CA ALA A 133 -3.13 5.42 26.80
C ALA A 133 -2.39 5.40 25.45
N VAL A 134 -1.62 4.34 25.13
CA VAL A 134 -0.84 4.25 23.88
C VAL A 134 -1.76 4.32 22.67
N ASP A 135 -2.89 3.63 22.69
CA ASP A 135 -3.82 3.53 21.57
C ASP A 135 -4.34 4.90 21.12
N ALA A 136 -4.77 5.76 22.06
CA ALA A 136 -5.24 7.11 21.75
C ALA A 136 -4.12 7.98 21.14
N VAL A 137 -2.91 7.92 21.71
CA VAL A 137 -1.75 8.66 21.21
C VAL A 137 -1.33 8.16 19.82
N LEU A 138 -1.39 6.85 19.60
CA LEU A 138 -1.07 6.21 18.35
C LEU A 138 -2.07 6.60 17.25
N CYS A 139 -3.38 6.56 17.55
CA CYS A 139 -4.41 6.96 16.60
C CYS A 139 -4.26 8.41 16.16
N GLU A 140 -4.00 9.33 17.09
CA GLU A 140 -3.76 10.74 16.78
C GLU A 140 -2.52 10.94 15.89
N LEU A 141 -1.41 10.28 16.24
CA LEU A 141 -0.16 10.39 15.49
C LEU A 141 -0.32 9.80 14.08
N LEU A 142 -0.81 8.57 13.98
CA LEU A 142 -0.95 7.88 12.71
C LEU A 142 -2.01 8.55 11.82
N GLY A 143 -3.08 9.10 12.41
CA GLY A 143 -4.09 9.87 11.69
C GLY A 143 -3.50 11.14 11.10
N THR A 144 -2.68 11.86 11.87
CA THR A 144 -1.94 13.04 11.38
C THR A 144 -0.98 12.67 10.25
N HIS A 145 -0.24 11.58 10.42
CA HIS A 145 0.68 11.07 9.41
C HIS A 145 -0.06 10.71 8.10
N HIS A 146 -1.22 10.05 8.18
CA HIS A 146 -2.05 9.78 7.01
C HIS A 146 -2.56 11.05 6.32
N ARG A 147 -2.97 12.08 7.06
CA ARG A 147 -3.41 13.36 6.45
C ARG A 147 -2.27 14.02 5.65
N ILE A 148 -1.04 13.99 6.17
CA ILE A 148 0.15 14.52 5.47
C ILE A 148 0.42 13.75 4.17
N ALA A 149 0.40 12.41 4.19
CA ALA A 149 0.55 11.62 2.96
C ALA A 149 -0.55 11.92 1.92
N ALA A 150 -1.79 12.10 2.37
CA ALA A 150 -2.89 12.47 1.48
C ALA A 150 -2.69 13.86 0.85
N GLU A 151 -2.10 14.81 1.60
CA GLU A 151 -1.72 16.13 1.07
C GLU A 151 -0.61 16.03 0.03
N PHE A 152 0.45 15.26 0.29
CA PHE A 152 1.50 15.01 -0.71
C PHE A 152 0.92 14.45 -2.01
N ALA A 153 0.01 13.48 -1.92
CA ALA A 153 -0.65 12.90 -3.08
C ALA A 153 -1.51 13.91 -3.85
N ARG A 154 -2.27 14.76 -3.15
CA ARG A 154 -3.06 15.83 -3.79
C ARG A 154 -2.20 16.86 -4.50
N SER A 155 -1.16 17.37 -3.83
CA SER A 155 -0.25 18.34 -4.43
C SER A 155 0.50 17.77 -5.64
N HIS A 156 0.88 16.49 -5.58
CA HIS A 156 1.49 15.82 -6.71
C HIS A 156 0.53 15.69 -7.91
N ALA A 157 -0.75 15.37 -7.67
CA ALA A 157 -1.73 15.16 -8.74
C ALA A 157 -1.94 16.39 -9.64
N GLU A 158 -1.61 17.59 -9.15
CA GLU A 158 -1.68 18.84 -9.92
C GLU A 158 -0.49 19.07 -10.87
N ALA A 159 0.63 18.38 -10.64
CA ALA A 159 1.91 18.66 -11.31
C ALA A 159 2.60 17.42 -11.92
N GLY A 160 2.19 16.20 -11.55
CA GLY A 160 2.76 14.95 -12.03
C GLY A 160 2.45 14.65 -13.49
N THR A 161 3.31 13.88 -14.14
CA THR A 161 3.15 13.51 -15.57
C THR A 161 3.16 12.01 -15.82
N SER A 162 3.82 11.21 -14.97
CA SER A 162 3.82 9.76 -15.13
C SER A 162 2.43 9.18 -14.80
N PRO A 163 1.79 8.46 -15.74
CA PRO A 163 0.50 7.81 -15.48
C PRO A 163 0.53 6.84 -14.29
N GLU A 164 1.64 6.13 -14.11
CA GLU A 164 1.87 5.17 -13.04
C GLU A 164 2.00 5.87 -11.68
N VAL A 165 2.78 6.96 -11.61
CA VAL A 165 2.96 7.75 -10.38
C VAL A 165 1.66 8.44 -10.00
N LEU A 166 0.93 9.00 -10.97
CA LEU A 166 -0.41 9.56 -10.74
C LEU A 166 -1.40 8.50 -10.24
N ALA A 167 -1.32 7.27 -10.75
CA ALA A 167 -2.15 6.17 -10.28
C ALA A 167 -1.81 5.76 -8.84
N TYR A 168 -0.52 5.74 -8.49
CA TYR A 168 -0.06 5.53 -7.12
C TYR A 168 -0.55 6.65 -6.19
N ALA A 169 -0.36 7.92 -6.55
CA ALA A 169 -0.81 9.07 -5.77
C ALA A 169 -2.32 9.02 -5.47
N ARG A 170 -3.16 8.71 -6.48
CA ARG A 170 -4.60 8.54 -6.27
C ARG A 170 -4.94 7.41 -5.29
N ARG A 171 -4.15 6.32 -5.24
CA ARG A 171 -4.35 5.25 -4.25
C ARG A 171 -3.95 5.71 -2.85
N VAL A 172 -2.82 6.42 -2.72
CA VAL A 172 -2.36 7.01 -1.46
C VAL A 172 -3.41 7.96 -0.91
N GLU A 173 -3.86 8.94 -1.70
CA GLU A 173 -4.87 9.91 -1.27
C GLU A 173 -6.12 9.24 -0.70
N ARG A 174 -6.71 8.29 -1.44
CA ARG A 174 -7.94 7.60 -1.01
C ARG A 174 -7.71 6.77 0.24
N SER A 175 -6.67 5.95 0.24
CA SER A 175 -6.41 5.04 1.37
C SER A 175 -6.04 5.79 2.64
N ARG A 176 -5.25 6.86 2.55
CA ARG A 176 -4.79 7.62 3.71
C ARG A 176 -5.87 8.54 4.25
N THR A 177 -6.72 9.12 3.39
CA THR A 177 -7.92 9.82 3.85
C THR A 177 -8.84 8.89 4.64
N ALA A 178 -9.17 7.73 4.08
CA ALA A 178 -10.02 6.75 4.76
C ALA A 178 -9.39 6.19 6.05
N GLY A 179 -8.06 5.98 6.04
CA GLY A 179 -7.30 5.56 7.21
C GLY A 179 -7.35 6.59 8.34
N ALA A 180 -7.17 7.88 8.02
CA ALA A 180 -7.28 8.96 9.00
C ALA A 180 -8.68 9.02 9.63
N GLU A 181 -9.74 8.92 8.81
CA GLU A 181 -11.13 8.89 9.30
C GLU A 181 -11.42 7.69 10.21
N LEU A 182 -10.84 6.51 9.89
CA LEU A 182 -10.97 5.32 10.73
C LEU A 182 -10.25 5.50 12.06
N LEU A 183 -9.03 6.05 12.05
CA LEU A 183 -8.26 6.33 13.27
C LEU A 183 -8.96 7.36 14.16
N ASP A 184 -9.60 8.37 13.56
CA ASP A 184 -10.39 9.37 14.31
C ASP A 184 -11.60 8.70 15.01
N ARG A 185 -12.30 7.76 14.35
CA ARG A 185 -13.39 6.98 14.98
C ARG A 185 -12.90 6.05 16.09
N LEU A 186 -11.81 5.31 15.84
CA LEU A 186 -11.19 4.44 16.83
C LEU A 186 -10.75 5.23 18.07
N SER A 187 -10.18 6.42 17.88
CA SER A 187 -9.80 7.30 18.98
C SER A 187 -10.99 7.85 19.78
N ALA A 188 -12.16 7.99 19.15
CA ALA A 188 -13.39 8.45 19.80
C ALA A 188 -14.16 7.31 20.50
N GLY A 189 -13.84 6.04 20.20
CA GLY A 189 -14.62 4.88 20.62
C GLY A 189 -15.88 4.65 19.79
N ASP A 190 -15.93 5.21 18.58
CA ASP A 190 -17.10 5.22 17.67
C ASP A 190 -16.91 4.28 16.45
N ALA A 191 -15.94 3.35 16.52
CA ALA A 191 -15.58 2.45 15.43
C ALA A 191 -16.53 1.24 15.30
#